data_AF-A0A7C9VP75-F1
#
_entry.id   AF-A0A7C9VP75-F1
#
_cell.length_a   1.000
_cell.length_b   1.000
_cell.length_c   1.000
_cell.angle_alpha   90.00
_cell.angle_beta   90.00
_cell.angle_gamma   90.00
#
_symmetry.space_group_name_H-M   'P 1'
#
loop_
_entity.id
_entity.type
_entity.pdbx_description
1 polymer ?
#
loop_
_entity_poly.entity_id
_entity_poly.type
_entity_poly.pdbx_seq_one_letter_code
_entity_poly.pdbx_strand_id
1 'polypeptide(L)'
;SIYVAAKKENPAIAADMDHAHLPVGISGQVREQHLGFPILIFNFTKYPQACKAFTAFLMEGPQFNPWIEAAQGYLSHFLLAYDANPIWTVDPKNTPYRDVAKLASTPAGIGTLNESAAAAIADFVVVDMFANYCSGREDLKGAMASAERQFKRIYRA
;
A
#
# COMPACT_ATOMS: atom_id res chain seq x y z
N SER A 1 -3.86 7.20 -11.15
CA SER A 1 -3.26 8.33 -10.41
C SER A 1 -3.82 9.64 -10.96
N ILE A 2 -4.27 10.56 -10.09
CA ILE A 2 -4.74 11.91 -10.49
C ILE A 2 -3.58 12.70 -11.11
N TYR A 3 -2.37 12.58 -10.55
CA TYR A 3 -1.17 13.26 -11.07
C TYR A 3 -0.85 12.87 -12.52
N VAL A 4 -0.88 11.57 -12.82
CA VAL A 4 -0.62 11.06 -14.18
C VAL A 4 -1.66 11.57 -15.19
N ALA A 5 -2.93 11.67 -14.79
CA ALA A 5 -3.97 12.26 -15.62
C ALA A 5 -3.73 13.77 -15.82
N ALA A 6 -3.41 14.50 -14.74
CA ALA A 6 -3.11 15.93 -14.79
C ALA A 6 -1.93 16.24 -15.73
N LYS A 7 -0.86 15.43 -15.74
CA LYS A 7 0.27 15.62 -16.67
C LYS A 7 -0.16 15.66 -18.14
N LYS A 8 -1.24 14.96 -18.51
CA LYS A 8 -1.76 14.90 -19.89
C LYS A 8 -2.82 15.95 -20.15
N GLU A 9 -3.74 16.13 -19.20
CA GLU A 9 -4.97 16.90 -19.42
C GLU A 9 -4.92 18.31 -18.83
N ASN A 10 -4.09 18.54 -17.80
CA ASN A 10 -3.92 19.86 -17.19
C ASN A 10 -2.50 20.03 -16.60
N PRO A 11 -1.50 20.35 -17.44
CA PRO A 11 -0.10 20.46 -17.00
C PRO A 11 0.15 21.53 -15.94
N ALA A 12 -0.68 22.58 -15.89
CA ALA A 12 -0.59 23.61 -14.86
C ALA A 12 -0.94 23.05 -13.48
N ILE A 13 -1.99 22.22 -13.37
CA ILE A 13 -2.30 21.51 -12.12
C ILE A 13 -1.16 20.54 -11.77
N ALA A 14 -0.64 19.78 -12.74
CA ALA A 14 0.47 18.86 -12.45
C ALA A 14 1.73 19.57 -11.93
N ALA A 15 1.99 20.80 -12.39
CA ALA A 15 3.08 21.61 -11.89
C ALA A 15 2.88 22.05 -10.43
N ASP A 16 1.64 22.36 -10.04
CA ASP A 16 1.23 22.81 -8.70
C ASP A 16 1.00 21.66 -7.68
N MET A 17 0.91 20.41 -8.15
CA MET A 17 0.84 19.24 -7.28
C MET A 17 2.18 18.95 -6.60
N ASP A 18 2.16 18.22 -5.49
CA ASP A 18 3.35 17.61 -4.90
C ASP A 18 2.99 16.28 -4.21
N HIS A 19 3.99 15.46 -3.90
CA HIS A 19 3.82 14.22 -3.16
C HIS A 19 4.76 14.18 -1.96
N ALA A 20 4.24 13.69 -0.85
CA ALA A 20 4.99 13.53 0.39
C ALA A 20 4.52 12.25 1.10
N HIS A 21 5.34 11.80 2.03
CA HIS A 21 4.93 10.81 3.00
C HIS A 21 3.81 11.33 3.90
N LEU A 22 3.07 10.42 4.52
CA LEU A 22 2.11 10.76 5.57
C LEU A 22 2.83 11.46 6.73
N PRO A 23 2.14 12.38 7.44
CA PRO A 23 2.71 13.08 8.59
C PRO A 23 3.27 12.11 9.64
N VAL A 24 4.36 12.54 10.29
CA VAL A 24 4.98 11.78 11.39
C VAL A 24 3.99 11.65 12.54
N GLY A 25 3.73 10.42 12.98
CA GLY A 25 2.86 10.14 14.11
C GLY A 25 3.51 10.46 15.46
N ILE A 26 2.74 10.33 16.54
CA ILE A 26 3.21 10.56 17.93
C ILE A 26 4.42 9.72 18.34
N SER A 27 4.68 8.61 17.63
CA SER A 27 5.86 7.76 17.87
C SER A 27 7.14 8.29 17.20
N GLY A 28 7.10 9.44 16.53
CA GLY A 28 8.25 9.99 15.80
C GLY A 28 8.61 9.24 14.51
N GLN A 29 7.74 8.34 14.04
CA GLN A 29 7.96 7.54 12.84
C GLN A 29 6.86 7.81 11.82
N VAL A 30 7.23 7.82 10.54
CA VAL A 30 6.27 7.70 9.43
C VAL A 30 5.74 6.28 9.42
N ARG A 31 4.41 6.12 9.38
CA ARG A 31 3.74 4.83 9.26
C ARG A 31 2.71 4.90 8.17
N GLU A 32 2.97 4.19 7.08
CA GLU A 32 2.08 4.11 5.95
C GLU A 32 1.61 2.67 5.77
N GLN A 33 0.32 2.52 5.50
CA GLN A 33 -0.24 1.25 5.08
C GLN A 33 -0.21 1.21 3.56
N HIS A 34 0.53 0.25 3.00
CA HIS A 34 0.63 0.04 1.56
C HIS A 34 0.01 -1.30 1.18
N LEU A 35 -0.63 -1.32 0.01
CA LEU A 35 -1.12 -2.56 -0.59
C LEU A 35 0.04 -3.27 -1.30
N GLY A 36 0.38 -4.47 -0.83
CA GLY A 36 1.37 -5.33 -1.48
C GLY A 36 0.75 -6.15 -2.60
N PHE A 37 1.42 -6.19 -3.75
CA PHE A 37 1.07 -7.06 -4.89
C PHE A 37 2.11 -8.17 -5.07
N PRO A 38 2.08 -9.24 -4.24
CA PRO A 38 3.03 -10.33 -4.35
C PRO A 38 2.73 -11.21 -5.57
N ILE A 39 3.78 -11.76 -6.19
CA ILE A 39 3.64 -12.86 -7.14
C ILE A 39 3.50 -14.16 -6.34
N LEU A 40 2.36 -14.82 -6.46
CA LEU A 40 2.07 -16.08 -5.76
C LEU A 40 2.07 -17.25 -6.74
N ILE A 41 2.61 -18.38 -6.30
CA ILE A 41 2.59 -19.65 -7.05
C ILE A 41 1.70 -20.63 -6.29
N PHE A 42 0.65 -21.12 -6.93
CA PHE A 42 -0.21 -22.14 -6.34
C PHE A 42 0.59 -23.41 -6.05
N ASN A 43 0.46 -23.95 -4.83
CA ASN A 43 1.17 -25.16 -4.41
C ASN A 43 0.72 -26.42 -5.17
N PHE A 44 -0.49 -26.43 -5.73
CA PHE A 44 -1.05 -27.54 -6.49
C PHE A 44 -0.72 -27.49 -8.00
N THR A 45 0.10 -26.54 -8.45
CA THR A 45 0.52 -26.48 -9.86
C THR A 45 1.29 -27.75 -10.26
N LYS A 46 1.05 -28.24 -11.47
CA LYS A 46 1.82 -29.35 -12.06
C LYS A 46 3.22 -28.93 -12.51
N TYR A 47 3.51 -27.62 -12.58
CA TYR A 47 4.75 -27.07 -13.13
C TYR A 47 5.45 -26.08 -12.18
N PRO A 48 5.76 -26.47 -10.93
CA PRO A 48 6.26 -25.54 -9.91
C PRO A 48 7.61 -24.91 -10.28
N GLN A 49 8.48 -25.66 -10.96
CA GLN A 49 9.79 -25.13 -11.38
C GLN A 49 9.67 -24.13 -12.53
N ALA A 50 8.76 -24.35 -13.48
CA ALA A 50 8.51 -23.41 -14.56
C ALA A 50 7.95 -22.09 -14.02
N CYS A 51 6.99 -22.15 -13.08
CA CYS A 51 6.46 -20.95 -12.43
C CYS A 51 7.57 -20.19 -11.69
N LYS A 52 8.43 -20.87 -10.92
CA LYS A 52 9.55 -20.24 -10.21
C LYS A 52 10.55 -19.59 -11.18
N ALA A 53 10.93 -20.30 -12.24
CA ALA A 53 11.85 -19.77 -13.25
C ALA A 53 11.25 -18.55 -13.97
N PHE A 54 9.97 -18.59 -14.30
CA PHE A 54 9.28 -17.45 -14.91
C PHE A 54 9.20 -16.25 -13.96
N THR A 55 8.86 -16.45 -12.70
CA THR A 55 8.88 -15.37 -11.69
C THR A 55 10.28 -14.78 -11.53
N ALA A 56 11.32 -15.62 -11.50
CA ALA A 56 12.70 -15.13 -11.44
C ALA A 56 13.04 -14.26 -12.67
N PHE A 57 12.75 -14.76 -13.87
CA PHE A 57 12.95 -14.03 -15.13
C PHE A 57 12.24 -12.68 -15.14
N LEU A 58 10.96 -12.61 -14.75
CA LEU A 58 10.22 -11.35 -14.66
C LEU A 58 10.86 -10.33 -13.72
N MET A 59 11.55 -10.81 -12.68
CA MET A 59 12.20 -9.98 -11.67
C MET A 59 13.67 -9.71 -11.99
N GLU A 60 14.19 -10.12 -13.14
CA GLU A 60 15.54 -9.76 -13.60
C GLU A 60 15.56 -8.33 -14.15
N GLY A 61 16.69 -7.64 -13.98
CA GLY A 61 16.83 -6.22 -14.35
C GLY A 61 16.41 -5.88 -15.79
N PRO A 62 16.78 -6.68 -16.82
CA PRO A 62 16.35 -6.44 -18.19
C PRO A 62 14.83 -6.50 -18.42
N GLN A 63 14.09 -7.21 -17.56
CA GLN A 63 12.63 -7.32 -17.66
C GLN A 63 11.93 -6.30 -16.75
N PHE A 64 12.41 -6.17 -15.52
CA PHE A 64 11.74 -5.39 -14.50
C PHE A 64 11.93 -3.87 -14.67
N ASN A 65 13.13 -3.41 -15.05
CA ASN A 65 13.39 -1.97 -15.26
C ASN A 65 12.46 -1.34 -16.31
N PRO A 66 12.36 -1.87 -17.56
CA PRO A 66 11.46 -1.28 -18.54
C PRO A 66 9.98 -1.40 -18.11
N TRP A 67 9.62 -2.45 -17.35
CA TRP A 67 8.27 -2.58 -16.82
C TRP A 67 7.92 -1.49 -15.81
N ILE A 68 8.80 -1.21 -14.83
CA ILE A 68 8.51 -0.21 -13.80
C ILE A 68 8.49 1.22 -14.38
N GLU A 69 9.32 1.49 -15.39
CA GLU A 69 9.33 2.76 -16.12
C GLU A 69 8.05 2.94 -16.93
N ALA A 70 7.60 1.89 -17.65
CA ALA A 70 6.34 1.90 -18.38
C ALA A 70 5.13 2.05 -17.46
N ALA A 71 5.19 1.46 -16.25
CA ALA A 71 4.20 1.65 -15.19
C ALA A 71 4.31 3.03 -14.52
N GLN A 72 5.29 3.85 -14.87
CA GLN A 72 5.56 5.18 -14.30
C GLN A 72 5.72 5.15 -12.77
N GLY A 73 6.30 4.06 -12.24
CA GLY A 73 6.46 3.89 -10.79
C GLY A 73 5.15 3.70 -10.02
N TYR A 74 4.04 3.38 -10.70
CA TYR A 74 2.74 3.16 -10.04
C TYR A 74 2.78 2.02 -9.03
N LEU A 75 3.61 1.00 -9.28
CA LEU A 75 3.92 -0.07 -8.35
C LEU A 75 5.40 -0.02 -8.00
N SER A 76 5.70 0.20 -6.73
CA SER A 76 7.08 0.18 -6.22
C SER A 76 7.60 -1.24 -6.03
N HIS A 77 8.91 -1.39 -6.15
CA HIS A 77 9.57 -2.68 -6.08
C HIS A 77 9.80 -3.16 -4.65
N PHE A 78 10.06 -4.47 -4.50
CA PHE A 78 10.50 -5.08 -3.24
C PHE A 78 12.00 -5.40 -3.21
N LEU A 79 12.71 -5.26 -4.34
CA LEU A 79 14.14 -5.60 -4.44
C LEU A 79 15.00 -4.33 -4.47
N LEU A 80 15.94 -4.22 -3.53
CA LEU A 80 16.76 -3.00 -3.32
C LEU A 80 17.51 -2.51 -4.56
N ALA A 81 17.87 -3.40 -5.48
CA ALA A 81 18.57 -3.03 -6.72
C ALA A 81 17.78 -2.02 -7.57
N TYR A 82 16.45 -2.04 -7.48
CA TYR A 82 15.57 -1.18 -8.27
C TYR A 82 15.37 0.22 -7.67
N ASP A 83 15.95 0.50 -6.49
CA ASP A 83 15.99 1.86 -5.93
C ASP A 83 16.74 2.81 -6.89
N ALA A 84 17.66 2.26 -7.69
CA ALA A 84 18.47 3.00 -8.65
C ALA A 84 17.77 3.24 -10.01
N ASN A 85 16.54 2.74 -10.21
CA ASN A 85 15.84 2.97 -11.48
C ASN A 85 15.55 4.48 -11.69
N PRO A 86 15.81 5.05 -12.89
CA PRO A 86 15.62 6.47 -13.15
C PRO A 86 14.19 6.99 -12.93
N ILE A 87 13.17 6.12 -12.94
CA ILE A 87 11.78 6.53 -12.71
C ILE A 87 11.58 7.28 -11.39
N TRP A 88 12.43 7.00 -10.39
CA TRP A 88 12.36 7.62 -9.08
C TRP A 88 12.92 9.03 -9.03
N THR A 89 13.75 9.43 -9.99
CA THR A 89 14.47 10.72 -9.98
C THR A 89 14.22 11.57 -11.22
N VAL A 90 13.64 11.01 -12.29
CA VAL A 90 13.22 11.75 -13.49
C VAL A 90 12.19 12.84 -13.17
N ASP A 91 11.43 12.64 -12.09
CA ASP A 91 10.51 13.60 -11.52
C ASP A 91 10.65 13.53 -9.99
N PRO A 92 11.04 14.62 -9.31
CA PRO A 92 11.24 14.59 -7.85
C PRO A 92 9.97 14.15 -7.12
N LYS A 93 8.78 14.39 -7.70
CA LYS A 93 7.48 13.96 -7.18
C LYS A 93 7.31 12.43 -7.13
N ASN A 94 8.13 11.66 -7.83
CA ASN A 94 8.12 10.20 -7.77
C ASN A 94 8.97 9.64 -6.61
N THR A 95 9.95 10.41 -6.14
CA THR A 95 10.96 9.96 -5.15
C THR A 95 10.34 9.34 -3.89
N PRO A 96 9.31 9.95 -3.26
CA PRO A 96 8.71 9.38 -2.04
C PRO A 96 8.18 7.96 -2.26
N TYR A 97 7.73 7.64 -3.47
CA TYR A 97 7.15 6.33 -3.78
C TYR A 97 8.20 5.22 -3.91
N ARG A 98 9.48 5.54 -4.11
CA ARG A 98 10.57 4.54 -4.09
C ARG A 98 10.64 3.82 -2.73
N ASP A 99 10.45 4.58 -1.65
CA ASP A 99 10.75 4.13 -0.29
C ASP A 99 9.54 3.56 0.46
N VAL A 100 8.38 3.42 -0.19
CA VAL A 100 7.13 2.91 0.42
C VAL A 100 7.30 1.56 1.10
N ALA A 101 8.04 0.63 0.48
CA ALA A 101 8.28 -0.69 1.08
C ALA A 101 9.13 -0.62 2.36
N LYS A 102 9.97 0.41 2.52
CA LYS A 102 10.82 0.62 3.71
C LYS A 102 10.01 1.15 4.89
N LEU A 103 8.92 1.86 4.62
CA LEU A 103 8.05 2.50 5.62
C LEU A 103 6.72 1.74 5.84
N ALA A 104 6.48 0.69 5.07
CA ALA A 104 5.27 -0.11 5.14
C ALA A 104 5.08 -0.74 6.51
N SER A 105 3.90 -0.51 7.10
CA SER A 105 3.43 -1.27 8.27
C SER A 105 2.48 -2.38 7.82
N THR A 106 2.50 -3.52 8.52
CA THR A 106 1.47 -4.55 8.30
C THR A 106 0.11 -3.98 8.72
N PRO A 107 -0.99 -4.41 8.10
CA PRO A 107 -2.30 -3.91 8.48
C PRO A 107 -2.77 -4.45 9.85
N ALA A 108 -2.02 -5.38 10.46
CA ALA A 108 -2.22 -5.81 11.84
C ALA A 108 -1.56 -4.89 12.87
N GLY A 109 -0.77 -3.89 12.43
CA GLY A 109 -0.07 -2.97 13.32
C GLY A 109 0.89 -3.71 14.26
N ILE A 110 0.68 -3.56 15.57
CA ILE A 110 1.44 -4.27 16.62
C ILE A 110 0.96 -5.71 16.88
N GLY A 111 -0.16 -6.10 16.27
CA GLY A 111 -0.73 -7.44 16.37
C GLY A 111 -0.08 -8.44 15.41
N THR A 112 -0.56 -9.68 15.45
CA THR A 112 -0.16 -10.72 14.49
C THR A 112 -1.03 -10.64 13.24
N LEU A 113 -0.40 -10.69 12.06
CA LEU A 113 -1.14 -10.77 10.80
C LEU A 113 -1.77 -12.16 10.67
N ASN A 114 -3.10 -12.22 10.81
CA ASN A 114 -3.90 -13.44 10.76
C ASN A 114 -5.28 -13.17 10.12
N GLU A 115 -6.13 -14.20 10.09
CA GLU A 115 -7.50 -14.10 9.55
C GLU A 115 -8.37 -13.09 10.30
N SER A 116 -8.20 -12.94 11.62
CA SER A 116 -8.91 -11.93 12.42
C SER A 116 -8.55 -10.50 12.00
N ALA A 117 -7.26 -10.23 11.77
CA ALA A 117 -6.81 -8.93 11.26
C ALA A 117 -7.36 -8.66 9.85
N ALA A 118 -7.36 -9.68 8.99
CA ALA A 118 -7.96 -9.58 7.65
C ALA A 118 -9.48 -9.33 7.71
N ALA A 119 -10.20 -10.03 8.58
CA ALA A 119 -11.63 -9.87 8.79
C ALA A 119 -11.98 -8.46 9.29
N ALA A 120 -11.21 -7.90 10.22
CA ALA A 120 -11.45 -6.54 10.70
C ALA A 120 -11.30 -5.46 9.61
N ILE A 121 -10.41 -5.68 8.64
CA ILE A 121 -10.26 -4.81 7.47
C ILE A 121 -11.43 -5.02 6.51
N ALA A 122 -11.79 -6.28 6.24
CA ALA A 122 -12.88 -6.64 5.34
C ALA A 122 -14.24 -6.14 5.83
N ASP A 123 -14.46 -6.14 7.15
CA ASP A 123 -15.65 -5.62 7.82
C ASP A 123 -15.62 -4.09 7.98
N PHE A 124 -14.60 -3.40 7.43
CA PHE A 124 -14.47 -1.94 7.46
C PHE A 124 -14.53 -1.31 8.87
N VAL A 125 -14.18 -2.06 9.93
CA VAL A 125 -14.47 -1.67 11.32
C VAL A 125 -13.96 -0.26 11.67
N VAL A 126 -12.72 0.08 11.27
CA VAL A 126 -12.14 1.42 11.50
C VAL A 126 -12.74 2.49 10.59
N VAL A 127 -13.00 2.15 9.33
CA VAL A 127 -13.59 3.09 8.35
C VAL A 127 -14.98 3.50 8.81
N ASP A 128 -15.81 2.53 9.21
CA ASP A 128 -17.15 2.76 9.72
C ASP A 128 -17.15 3.54 11.03
N MET A 129 -16.17 3.30 11.91
CA MET A 129 -15.99 4.09 13.13
C MET A 129 -15.84 5.58 12.81
N PHE A 130 -14.93 5.93 11.89
CA PHE A 130 -14.74 7.32 11.48
C PHE A 130 -15.96 7.86 10.73
N ALA A 131 -16.53 7.09 9.80
CA ALA A 131 -17.68 7.52 9.02
C ALA A 131 -18.91 7.82 9.92
N ASN A 132 -19.18 6.98 10.92
CA ASN A 132 -20.29 7.18 11.86
C ASN A 132 -20.10 8.46 12.68
N TYR A 133 -18.88 8.77 13.11
CA TYR A 133 -18.59 10.01 13.83
C TYR A 133 -18.66 11.23 12.91
N CYS A 134 -17.96 11.21 11.77
CA CYS A 134 -17.88 12.34 10.84
C CYS A 134 -19.24 12.71 10.22
N SER A 135 -20.14 11.74 10.06
CA SER A 135 -21.51 11.99 9.59
C SER A 135 -22.48 12.43 10.70
N GLY A 136 -22.05 12.42 11.97
CA GLY A 136 -22.91 12.74 13.12
C GLY A 136 -23.91 11.64 13.51
N ARG A 137 -23.77 10.44 12.95
CA ARG A 137 -24.61 9.28 13.31
C ARG A 137 -24.36 8.81 14.74
N GLU A 138 -23.11 8.84 15.18
CA GLU A 138 -22.72 8.53 16.55
C GLU A 138 -21.82 9.64 17.11
N ASP A 139 -21.84 9.84 18.43
CA ASP A 139 -20.84 10.66 19.10
C ASP A 139 -19.50 9.91 19.19
N LEU A 140 -18.44 10.61 19.65
CA LEU A 140 -17.09 10.04 19.74
C LEU A 140 -17.07 8.73 20.55
N LYS A 141 -17.76 8.71 21.70
CA LYS A 141 -17.79 7.54 22.59
C LYS A 141 -18.55 6.38 21.96
N GLY A 142 -19.68 6.66 21.30
CA GLY A 142 -20.49 5.67 20.61
C GLY A 142 -19.74 4.98 19.48
N ALA A 143 -19.11 5.79 18.61
CA ALA A 143 -18.32 5.29 17.48
C ALA A 143 -17.19 4.36 17.95
N MET A 144 -16.40 4.80 18.94
CA MET A 144 -15.31 3.99 19.50
C MET A 144 -15.82 2.70 20.16
N ALA A 145 -16.90 2.78 20.95
CA ALA A 145 -17.47 1.61 21.62
C ALA A 145 -18.05 0.60 20.61
N SER A 146 -18.61 1.08 19.49
CA SER A 146 -19.12 0.24 18.40
C SER A 146 -17.99 -0.54 17.72
N ALA A 147 -16.91 0.15 17.35
CA ALA A 147 -15.72 -0.47 16.78
C ALA A 147 -15.09 -1.49 17.73
N GLU A 148 -14.93 -1.14 19.01
CA GLU A 148 -14.37 -2.03 20.04
C GLU A 148 -15.19 -3.32 20.18
N ARG A 149 -16.53 -3.24 20.19
CA ARG A 149 -17.39 -4.43 20.24
C ARG A 149 -17.16 -5.35 19.04
N GLN A 150 -17.03 -4.78 17.83
CA GLN A 150 -16.77 -5.55 16.61
C GLN A 150 -15.40 -6.22 16.65
N PHE A 151 -14.35 -5.51 17.06
CA PHE A 151 -13.02 -6.10 17.25
C PHE A 151 -13.06 -7.24 18.27
N LYS A 152 -13.69 -7.04 19.43
CA LYS A 152 -13.83 -8.10 20.45
C LYS A 152 -14.53 -9.34 19.89
N ARG A 153 -15.50 -9.18 18.99
CA ARG A 153 -16.16 -10.32 18.33
C ARG A 153 -15.21 -11.04 17.38
N ILE A 154 -14.51 -10.31 16.54
CA ILE A 154 -13.60 -10.85 15.51
C ILE A 154 -12.42 -11.60 16.14
N TYR A 155 -11.83 -11.05 17.20
CA TYR A 155 -10.63 -11.62 17.85
C TYR A 155 -10.94 -12.66 18.95
N ARG A 156 -12.22 -13.00 19.17
CA ARG A 156 -12.62 -14.13 20.04
C ARG A 156 -12.69 -15.46 19.28
N ALA A 157 -12.84 -15.40 17.97
CA ALA A 157 -12.88 -16.56 17.07
C ALA A 157 -11.45 -17.07 16.81
#